data_AF-A0A143C1I7-F1
#
_entry.id   AF-A0A143C1I7-F1
#
_cell.length_a   1.000
_cell.length_b   1.000
_cell.length_c   1.000
_cell.angle_alpha   90.00
_cell.angle_beta   90.00
_cell.angle_gamma   90.00
#
_symmetry.space_group_name_H-M   'P 1'
#
loop_
_entity.id
_entity.type
_entity.pdbx_description
1 polymer ?
#
loop_
_entity_poly.entity_id
_entity_poly.type
_entity_poly.pdbx_seq_one_letter_code
_entity_poly.pdbx_strand_id
1 'polypeptide(L)'
;MTMIAAVALVPLAAQAPAQAAPNVATGTAAWTPEIYPLFSGEWVKRDVSGDKRRDELIDCSRASGIACVAVGQGDGKHSIFHLFKCDTRSLSNFIDALSVRNNQTGGAQVRFWGPTYAYHAPADGNIYNFPDHATYDFNRLDIC
;
A
#
# COMPACT_ATOMS: atom_id res chain seq x y z
N MET A 1 4.92 71.83 15.84
CA MET A 1 6.26 71.31 15.47
C MET A 1 7.01 70.99 16.75
N THR A 2 6.93 69.73 17.22
CA THR A 2 7.95 69.05 18.03
C THR A 2 7.54 67.58 18.16
N MET A 3 8.35 66.68 17.60
CA MET A 3 8.28 65.23 17.85
C MET A 3 9.14 64.92 19.07
N ILE A 4 8.69 64.03 19.96
CA ILE A 4 9.58 63.21 20.79
C ILE A 4 9.06 61.77 20.79
N ALA A 5 10.01 60.88 20.54
CA ALA A 5 9.87 59.48 20.19
C ALA A 5 9.62 58.56 21.40
N ALA A 6 9.19 57.35 21.05
CA ALA A 6 8.81 56.23 21.89
C ALA A 6 9.97 55.59 22.68
N VAL A 7 9.63 54.90 23.78
CA VAL A 7 10.31 53.66 24.17
C VAL A 7 9.24 52.64 24.56
N ALA A 8 9.08 51.63 23.72
CA ALA A 8 8.25 50.46 23.97
C ALA A 8 8.97 49.50 24.92
N LEU A 9 8.26 48.96 25.92
CA LEU A 9 8.72 47.84 26.75
C LEU A 9 7.70 46.70 26.57
N VAL A 10 8.09 45.68 25.81
CA VAL A 10 7.38 44.40 25.65
C VAL A 10 8.41 43.27 25.82
N PRO A 11 7.99 42.07 26.24
CA PRO A 11 8.42 41.44 27.48
C PRO A 11 9.64 40.53 27.27
N LEU A 12 10.32 40.24 28.39
CA LEU A 12 11.39 39.25 28.47
C LEU A 12 10.81 37.86 28.14
N ALA A 13 11.07 37.36 26.93
CA ALA A 13 10.73 36.01 26.53
C ALA A 13 11.58 35.01 27.34
N ALA A 14 10.92 34.22 28.19
CA ALA A 14 11.54 33.07 28.85
C ALA A 14 12.00 32.08 27.78
N GLN A 15 13.30 31.86 27.68
CA GLN A 15 13.88 30.86 26.80
C GLN A 15 13.55 29.47 27.38
N ALA A 16 12.55 28.81 26.80
CA ALA A 16 12.30 27.39 27.06
C ALA A 16 13.54 26.58 26.63
N PRO A 17 13.95 25.54 27.39
CA PRO A 17 15.05 24.69 26.97
C PRO A 17 14.68 24.04 25.64
N ALA A 18 15.53 24.23 24.63
CA ALA A 18 15.45 23.51 23.38
C ALA A 18 15.68 22.02 23.69
N GLN A 19 14.59 21.27 23.87
CA GLN A 19 14.62 19.82 23.81
C GLN A 19 15.14 19.47 22.43
N ALA A 20 16.36 18.90 22.38
CA ALA A 20 16.86 18.25 21.19
C ALA A 20 15.78 17.28 20.72
N ALA A 21 15.20 17.55 19.54
CA ALA A 21 14.32 16.60 18.90
C ALA A 21 15.08 15.26 18.84
N PRO A 22 14.46 14.15 19.25
CA PRO A 22 15.09 12.85 19.06
C PRO A 22 15.43 12.73 17.58
N ASN A 23 16.66 12.32 17.27
CA ASN A 23 17.05 11.90 15.93
C ASN A 23 16.20 10.67 15.57
N VAL A 24 14.96 10.91 15.15
CA VAL A 24 14.12 9.90 14.52
C VAL A 24 14.83 9.65 13.20
N ALA A 25 15.49 8.49 13.10
CA ALA A 25 15.93 7.98 11.81
C ALA A 25 14.74 8.17 10.85
N THR A 26 14.98 8.85 9.73
CA THR A 26 13.99 9.14 8.70
C THR A 26 13.51 7.82 8.10
N GLY A 27 12.68 7.08 8.84
CA GLY A 27 11.98 5.92 8.36
C GLY A 27 11.03 6.42 7.30
N THR A 28 11.15 5.89 6.10
CA THR A 28 10.15 6.04 5.05
C THR A 28 8.77 5.72 5.65
N ALA A 29 7.81 6.61 5.46
CA ALA A 29 6.46 6.43 5.98
C ALA A 29 5.89 5.10 5.45
N ALA A 30 5.63 4.16 6.36
CA ALA A 30 5.06 2.86 6.00
C ALA A 30 3.53 2.97 5.97
N TRP A 31 2.93 2.71 4.81
CA TRP A 31 1.49 2.60 4.63
C TRP A 31 1.02 1.19 4.96
N THR A 32 -0.24 1.05 5.36
CA THR A 32 -0.88 -0.27 5.56
C THR A 32 -1.93 -0.48 4.48
N PRO A 33 -1.59 -1.14 3.35
CA PRO A 33 -2.55 -1.48 2.31
C PRO A 33 -3.69 -2.34 2.88
N GLU A 34 -4.92 -2.17 2.45
CA GLU A 34 -6.02 -3.06 2.85
C GLU A 34 -6.88 -3.47 1.66
N ILE A 35 -7.37 -4.71 1.76
CA ILE A 35 -8.37 -5.28 0.87
C ILE A 35 -9.53 -5.70 1.77
N TYR A 36 -10.73 -5.20 1.52
CA TYR A 36 -11.91 -5.48 2.34
C TYR A 36 -13.14 -5.87 1.49
N PRO A 37 -13.91 -6.90 1.88
CA PRO A 37 -13.63 -7.82 2.99
C PRO A 37 -12.54 -8.85 2.62
N LEU A 38 -11.91 -9.41 3.66
CA LEU A 38 -11.25 -10.72 3.55
C LEU A 38 -12.24 -11.78 4.03
N PHE A 39 -12.45 -12.81 3.22
CA PHE A 39 -13.34 -13.92 3.58
C PHE A 39 -12.63 -14.96 4.46
N SER A 40 -13.41 -15.83 5.11
CA SER A 40 -12.86 -16.92 5.93
C SER A 40 -11.85 -17.74 5.15
N GLY A 41 -10.60 -17.79 5.62
CA GLY A 41 -9.48 -18.50 5.00
C GLY A 41 -8.58 -17.59 4.13
N GLU A 42 -9.03 -16.39 3.77
CA GLU A 42 -8.18 -15.36 3.16
C GLU A 42 -7.38 -14.64 4.24
N TRP A 43 -6.17 -14.21 3.90
CA TRP A 43 -5.26 -13.59 4.87
C TRP A 43 -4.28 -12.64 4.19
N VAL A 44 -3.55 -11.88 5.01
CA VAL A 44 -2.48 -10.99 4.57
C VAL A 44 -1.21 -11.26 5.36
N LYS A 45 -0.09 -11.41 4.65
CA LYS A 45 1.26 -11.44 5.24
C LYS A 45 1.88 -10.06 5.03
N ARG A 46 2.29 -9.43 6.14
CA ARG A 46 2.83 -8.07 6.16
C ARG A 46 4.36 -8.09 6.16
N ASP A 47 4.93 -6.94 5.86
CA ASP A 47 6.36 -6.64 6.01
C ASP A 47 7.31 -7.58 5.25
N VAL A 48 6.87 -8.04 4.08
CA VAL A 48 7.71 -8.84 3.18
C VAL A 48 8.71 -7.92 2.48
N SER A 49 10.00 -8.19 2.66
CA SER A 49 11.06 -7.42 2.01
C SER A 49 10.99 -7.54 0.49
N GLY A 50 11.34 -6.46 -0.22
CA GLY A 50 11.21 -6.40 -1.69
C GLY A 50 11.97 -7.49 -2.44
N ASP A 51 13.11 -7.95 -1.91
CA ASP A 51 13.89 -9.08 -2.45
C ASP A 51 13.17 -10.43 -2.35
N LYS A 52 12.29 -10.61 -1.35
CA LYS A 52 11.51 -11.85 -1.15
C LYS A 52 10.14 -11.82 -1.82
N ARG A 53 9.68 -10.65 -2.30
CA ARG A 53 8.33 -10.45 -2.86
C ARG A 53 7.97 -11.51 -3.91
N ARG A 54 8.90 -11.80 -4.83
CA ARG A 54 8.66 -12.75 -5.93
C ARG A 54 8.44 -14.16 -5.40
N ASP A 55 9.31 -14.64 -4.51
CA ASP A 55 9.24 -15.99 -3.97
C ASP A 55 7.98 -16.17 -3.13
N GLU A 56 7.61 -15.15 -2.35
CA GLU A 56 6.40 -15.16 -1.54
C GLU A 56 5.11 -15.13 -2.38
N LEU A 57 5.09 -14.43 -3.52
CA LEU A 57 3.97 -14.51 -4.47
C LEU A 57 3.80 -15.93 -5.03
N ILE A 58 4.90 -16.60 -5.33
CA ILE A 58 4.90 -17.98 -5.84
C ILE A 58 4.41 -18.95 -4.76
N ASP A 59 4.95 -18.86 -3.54
CA ASP A 59 4.59 -19.75 -2.43
C ASP A 59 3.13 -19.55 -1.99
N CYS A 60 2.69 -18.29 -1.88
CA CYS A 60 1.32 -17.93 -1.52
C CYS A 60 0.28 -18.57 -2.45
N SER A 61 0.57 -18.64 -3.76
CA SER A 61 -0.35 -19.19 -4.77
C SER A 61 0.12 -20.56 -5.28
N ARG A 62 0.83 -21.33 -4.44
CA ARG A 62 1.33 -22.66 -4.81
C ARG A 62 0.22 -23.66 -5.09
N ALA A 63 -0.89 -23.57 -4.37
CA ALA A 63 -2.09 -24.36 -4.67
C ALA A 63 -2.95 -23.68 -5.75
N SER A 64 -3.63 -24.51 -6.55
CA SER A 64 -4.62 -24.04 -7.52
C SER A 64 -5.84 -23.43 -6.82
N GLY A 65 -6.46 -22.45 -7.44
CA GLY A 65 -7.63 -21.75 -6.89
C GLY A 65 -7.29 -20.49 -6.09
N ILE A 66 -6.02 -20.07 -6.05
CA ILE A 66 -5.56 -18.92 -5.26
C ILE A 66 -4.99 -17.83 -6.16
N ALA A 67 -5.36 -16.59 -5.86
CA ALA A 67 -4.70 -15.39 -6.34
C ALA A 67 -3.93 -14.72 -5.20
N CYS A 68 -2.68 -14.36 -5.46
CA CYS A 68 -1.87 -13.60 -4.53
C CYS A 68 -1.55 -12.22 -5.06
N VAL A 69 -1.81 -11.20 -4.24
CA VAL A 69 -1.62 -9.79 -4.57
C VAL A 69 -0.57 -9.22 -3.61
N ALA A 70 0.54 -8.74 -4.15
CA ALA A 70 1.54 -8.00 -3.40
C ALA A 70 1.39 -6.51 -3.70
N VAL A 71 1.42 -5.66 -2.68
CA VAL A 71 1.40 -4.19 -2.82
C VAL A 71 2.41 -3.60 -1.85
N GLY A 72 3.14 -2.59 -2.30
CA GLY A 72 4.18 -1.96 -1.50
C GLY A 72 3.63 -1.11 -0.37
N GLN A 73 4.46 -0.93 0.65
CA GLN A 73 4.18 -0.14 1.84
C GLN A 73 4.94 1.19 1.85
N GLY A 74 5.70 1.51 0.79
CA GLY A 74 6.49 2.75 0.67
C GLY A 74 7.80 2.76 1.47
N ASP A 75 8.07 1.71 2.25
CA ASP A 75 9.30 1.53 3.05
C ASP A 75 10.24 0.46 2.47
N GLY A 76 9.99 0.00 1.24
CA GLY A 76 10.70 -1.11 0.61
C GLY A 76 10.16 -2.50 0.99
N LYS A 77 9.11 -2.57 1.81
CA LYS A 77 8.37 -3.80 2.11
C LYS A 77 7.03 -3.85 1.40
N HIS A 78 6.40 -5.03 1.45
CA HIS A 78 5.15 -5.35 0.78
C HIS A 78 4.18 -6.06 1.72
N SER A 79 2.89 -5.88 1.45
CA SER A 79 1.81 -6.71 1.98
C SER A 79 1.35 -7.68 0.91
N ILE A 80 1.28 -8.97 1.23
CA ILE A 80 0.88 -10.04 0.31
C ILE A 80 -0.44 -10.64 0.79
N PHE A 81 -1.47 -10.46 -0.02
CA PHE A 81 -2.82 -10.95 0.22
C PHE A 81 -3.03 -12.28 -0.47
N HIS A 82 -3.52 -13.27 0.28
CA HIS A 82 -3.94 -14.57 -0.22
C HIS A 82 -5.45 -14.59 -0.38
N LEU A 83 -5.93 -14.62 -1.62
CA LEU A 83 -7.33 -14.43 -1.99
C LEU A 83 -7.80 -15.59 -2.88
N PHE A 84 -9.07 -15.98 -2.75
CA PHE A 84 -9.63 -17.06 -3.58
C PHE A 84 -11.12 -16.92 -3.82
N LYS A 85 -11.85 -16.19 -2.98
CA LYS A 85 -13.30 -16.10 -3.13
C LYS A 85 -13.69 -15.13 -4.23
N CYS A 86 -14.66 -15.56 -5.04
CA CYS A 86 -15.27 -14.75 -6.08
C CYS A 86 -16.06 -13.58 -5.46
N ASP A 87 -15.58 -12.34 -5.57
CA ASP A 87 -16.26 -11.14 -5.06
C ASP A 87 -15.58 -9.83 -5.52
N THR A 88 -16.29 -8.71 -5.34
CA THR A 88 -15.77 -7.34 -5.44
C THR A 88 -15.37 -6.83 -4.07
N ARG A 89 -14.14 -6.32 -3.96
CA ARG A 89 -13.54 -5.81 -2.72
C ARG A 89 -13.15 -4.35 -2.89
N SER A 90 -13.12 -3.63 -1.77
CA SER A 90 -12.60 -2.26 -1.69
C SER A 90 -11.11 -2.29 -1.37
N LEU A 91 -10.37 -1.34 -1.95
CA LEU A 91 -8.94 -1.16 -1.75
C LEU A 91 -8.68 0.15 -1.01
N SER A 92 -7.72 0.16 -0.08
CA SER A 92 -7.25 1.36 0.61
C SER A 92 -5.73 1.32 0.79
N ASN A 93 -5.11 2.50 0.78
CA ASN A 93 -3.66 2.67 1.00
C ASN A 93 -2.77 1.87 0.02
N PHE A 94 -3.25 1.68 -1.22
CA PHE A 94 -2.45 1.13 -2.30
C PHE A 94 -1.60 2.25 -2.86
N ILE A 95 -0.28 2.14 -2.69
CA ILE A 95 0.64 3.19 -3.08
C ILE A 95 1.52 2.73 -4.25
N ASP A 96 2.27 1.65 -4.14
CA ASP A 96 3.24 1.30 -5.18
C ASP A 96 3.40 -0.20 -5.37
N ALA A 97 4.17 -0.56 -6.40
CA ALA A 97 4.75 -1.88 -6.60
C ALA A 97 3.72 -3.03 -6.59
N LEU A 98 2.53 -2.77 -7.12
CA LEU A 98 1.45 -3.75 -7.22
C LEU A 98 1.84 -4.89 -8.17
N SER A 99 1.83 -6.11 -7.64
CA SER A 99 2.11 -7.34 -8.37
C SER A 99 1.08 -8.40 -8.06
N VAL A 100 0.70 -9.20 -9.05
CA VAL A 100 -0.29 -10.25 -8.92
C VAL A 100 0.23 -11.55 -9.50
N ARG A 101 0.06 -12.63 -8.76
CA ARG A 101 0.13 -13.99 -9.31
C ARG A 101 -1.24 -14.64 -9.17
N ASN A 102 -1.91 -14.90 -10.27
CA ASN A 102 -3.22 -15.51 -10.28
C ASN A 102 -3.10 -16.98 -10.73
N ASN A 103 -3.26 -17.90 -9.77
CA ASN A 103 -3.25 -19.35 -10.00
C ASN A 103 -4.64 -19.96 -9.77
N GLN A 104 -5.70 -19.16 -9.96
CA GLN A 104 -7.08 -19.62 -9.89
C GLN A 104 -7.42 -20.53 -11.09
N THR A 105 -8.64 -21.06 -11.12
CA THR A 105 -9.11 -21.94 -12.19
C THR A 105 -10.39 -21.37 -12.83
N GLY A 106 -10.91 -22.02 -13.87
CA GLY A 106 -12.21 -21.64 -14.44
C GLY A 106 -12.23 -20.34 -15.24
N GLY A 107 -11.07 -19.83 -15.68
CA GLY A 107 -10.96 -18.58 -16.43
C GLY A 107 -11.00 -17.32 -15.56
N ALA A 108 -10.80 -17.48 -14.24
CA ALA A 108 -10.87 -16.39 -13.28
C ALA A 108 -9.83 -15.29 -13.56
N GLN A 109 -10.16 -14.07 -13.17
CA GLN A 109 -9.32 -12.89 -13.32
C GLN A 109 -9.29 -12.10 -12.02
N VAL A 110 -8.13 -11.51 -11.75
CA VAL A 110 -7.96 -10.49 -10.71
C VAL A 110 -7.97 -9.15 -11.42
N ARG A 111 -9.06 -8.39 -11.28
CA ARG A 111 -9.25 -7.10 -11.95
C ARG A 111 -9.19 -5.95 -10.95
N PHE A 112 -8.19 -5.09 -11.12
CA PHE A 112 -8.10 -3.82 -10.41
C PHE A 112 -8.75 -2.74 -11.23
N TRP A 113 -9.54 -1.87 -10.59
CA TRP A 113 -10.13 -0.72 -11.26
C TRP A 113 -10.33 0.46 -10.32
N GLY A 114 -10.31 1.64 -10.92
CA GLY A 114 -10.54 2.93 -10.29
C GLY A 114 -11.29 3.87 -11.23
N PRO A 115 -11.35 5.17 -10.92
CA PRO A 115 -11.99 6.18 -11.76
C PRO A 115 -11.39 6.28 -13.17
N THR A 116 -10.09 6.04 -13.33
CA THR A 116 -9.35 6.33 -14.57
C THR A 116 -8.81 5.06 -15.21
N TYR A 117 -8.31 4.12 -14.41
CA TYR A 117 -7.57 2.96 -14.89
C TYR A 117 -8.26 1.64 -14.53
N ALA A 118 -8.08 0.64 -15.40
CA ALA A 118 -8.47 -0.74 -15.13
C ALA A 118 -7.43 -1.69 -15.72
N TYR A 119 -6.98 -2.65 -14.90
CA TYR A 119 -6.01 -3.67 -15.26
C TYR A 119 -6.44 -5.03 -14.73
N HIS A 120 -6.02 -6.10 -15.40
CA HIS A 120 -6.34 -7.46 -14.98
C HIS A 120 -5.14 -8.39 -15.08
N ALA A 121 -5.13 -9.40 -14.21
CA ALA A 121 -4.22 -10.53 -14.26
C ALA A 121 -5.04 -11.82 -14.49
N PRO A 122 -4.93 -12.47 -15.66
CA PRO A 122 -5.61 -13.73 -15.94
C PRO A 122 -5.07 -14.88 -15.07
N ALA A 123 -5.87 -15.92 -14.90
CA ALA A 123 -5.50 -17.14 -14.19
C ALA A 123 -4.58 -18.05 -15.03
N ASP A 124 -3.35 -17.60 -15.28
CA ASP A 124 -2.34 -18.33 -16.05
C ASP A 124 -1.06 -18.63 -15.24
N GLY A 125 -1.03 -18.28 -13.95
CA GLY A 125 0.08 -18.53 -13.03
C GLY A 125 1.29 -17.61 -13.23
N ASN A 126 1.24 -16.66 -14.17
CA ASN A 126 2.29 -15.66 -14.36
C ASN A 126 2.22 -14.55 -13.30
N ILE A 127 3.33 -13.83 -13.12
CA ILE A 127 3.39 -12.64 -12.27
C ILE A 127 3.22 -11.39 -13.14
N TYR A 128 2.16 -10.64 -12.88
CA TYR A 128 1.89 -9.35 -13.49
C TYR A 128 2.33 -8.25 -12.55
N ASN A 129 2.99 -7.22 -13.09
CA ASN A 129 3.31 -6.00 -12.35
C ASN A 129 2.52 -4.86 -12.97
N PHE A 130 1.83 -4.07 -12.14
CA PHE A 130 1.04 -2.94 -12.60
C PHE A 130 1.78 -1.62 -12.32
N PRO A 131 1.61 -0.62 -13.20
CA PRO A 131 2.33 0.63 -13.05
C PRO A 131 1.80 1.45 -11.86
N ASP A 132 2.70 2.11 -11.13
CA ASP A 132 2.34 2.84 -9.91
C ASP A 132 1.26 3.90 -10.13
N HIS A 133 1.30 4.63 -11.25
CA HIS A 133 0.28 5.64 -11.56
C HIS A 133 -1.15 5.07 -11.61
N ALA A 134 -1.31 3.81 -12.01
CA ALA A 134 -2.60 3.12 -11.99
C ALA A 134 -2.90 2.56 -10.59
N THR A 135 -1.90 2.05 -9.88
CA THR A 135 -2.02 1.57 -8.50
C THR A 135 -2.63 2.62 -7.57
N TYR A 136 -2.21 3.89 -7.69
CA TYR A 136 -2.78 4.99 -6.90
C TYR A 136 -4.26 5.30 -7.23
N ASP A 137 -4.75 4.93 -8.41
CA ASP A 137 -6.14 5.18 -8.85
C ASP A 137 -7.09 4.08 -8.40
N PHE A 138 -6.58 2.85 -8.22
CA PHE A 138 -7.43 1.70 -7.91
C PHE A 138 -8.08 1.81 -6.53
N ASN A 139 -9.41 1.66 -6.52
CA ASN A 139 -10.22 1.65 -5.30
C ASN A 139 -11.08 0.37 -5.18
N ARG A 140 -11.00 -0.50 -6.19
CA ARG A 140 -11.76 -1.74 -6.30
C ARG A 140 -10.93 -2.87 -6.88
N LEU A 141 -11.23 -4.07 -6.41
CA LEU A 141 -10.68 -5.34 -6.88
C LEU A 141 -11.80 -6.34 -7.08
N ASP A 142 -11.94 -6.87 -8.30
CA ASP A 142 -12.75 -8.06 -8.54
C ASP A 142 -11.87 -9.29 -8.65
N ILE A 143 -12.33 -10.38 -8.06
CA ILE A 143 -11.75 -11.70 -8.25
C ILE A 143 -12.91 -12.58 -8.72
N CYS A 144 -12.90 -13.06 -9.95
CA CYS A 144 -13.92 -13.97 -10.51
C CYS A 144 -13.44 -14.63 -11.79
#